data_AF-A0A319CV50-F1
#
_entry.id   AF-A0A319CV50-F1
#
_cell.length_a   1.000
_cell.length_b   1.000
_cell.length_c   1.000
_cell.angle_alpha   90.00
_cell.angle_beta   90.00
_cell.angle_gamma   90.00
#
_symmetry.space_group_name_H-M   'P 1'
#
loop_
_entity.id
_entity.type
_entity.pdbx_description
1 polymer ?
#
loop_
_entity_poly.entity_id
_entity_poly.type
_entity_poly.pdbx_seq_one_letter_code
_entity_poly.pdbx_strand_id
1 'polypeptide(L)'
;MTNTSPKPLRDLMRFHTDPLVNPLCWTSRHLDFVGCRFGHADPANTESRSTPCDSKSNKSSPRDAELLATNPFPIIKHCHLTNILLATSLRSKGSQFFFADRPVHRPQYSVFYRHGHSDPQVYSNSPPLVGNLHYTSVVGDRGRQFEPFPDPHGGLNFLGSRILTKRMAQITPQEWTRDPYFVCLLLAIAQLQERRLGLSEPSTYTSRLLVTRISDREYIHLHEAKITTELLEALRDPASATTYTEWPVIWQRKLPFKPYDTFADRLVAELVQACSLWSHDSSELLDGECGTKQSNEDEDGRESKIRRK
;
A
#
# COMPACT_ATOMS: atom_id res chain seq x y z
N MET A 1 -14.93 13.72 23.44
CA MET A 1 -13.91 13.49 22.39
C MET A 1 -12.95 14.66 22.44
N THR A 2 -11.79 14.51 23.08
CA THR A 2 -10.80 15.59 23.16
C THR A 2 -10.00 15.61 21.87
N ASN A 3 -10.20 16.64 21.06
CA ASN A 3 -9.34 16.99 19.93
C ASN A 3 -7.94 17.34 20.46
N THR A 4 -7.11 16.33 20.68
CA THR A 4 -5.67 16.53 20.82
C THR A 4 -5.13 16.78 19.43
N SER A 5 -4.60 17.98 19.20
CA SER A 5 -3.85 18.34 18.01
C SER A 5 -2.81 17.24 17.68
N PRO A 6 -2.62 16.90 16.40
CA PRO A 6 -1.66 15.87 16.01
C PRO A 6 -0.26 16.21 16.53
N LYS A 7 0.40 15.26 17.19
CA LYS A 7 1.72 15.47 17.79
C LYS A 7 2.84 15.04 16.83
N PRO A 8 3.99 15.73 16.83
CA PRO A 8 5.19 15.25 16.15
C PRO A 8 5.58 13.84 16.58
N LEU A 9 6.18 13.07 15.67
CA LEU A 9 6.61 11.70 15.96
C LEU A 9 7.60 11.64 17.13
N ARG A 10 8.49 12.63 17.23
CA ARG A 10 9.41 12.80 18.36
C ARG A 10 8.69 12.86 19.71
N ASP A 11 7.60 13.61 19.79
CA ASP A 11 6.85 13.77 21.03
C ASP A 11 6.05 12.51 21.34
N LEU A 12 5.47 11.86 20.33
CA LEU A 12 4.84 10.56 20.49
C LEU A 12 5.81 9.53 21.10
N MET A 13 7.05 9.46 20.60
CA MET A 13 8.07 8.56 21.15
C MET A 13 8.51 8.90 22.57
N ARG A 14 8.54 10.19 22.93
CA ARG A 14 8.95 10.63 24.28
C ARG A 14 7.92 10.30 25.34
N PHE A 15 6.64 10.40 25.00
CA PHE A 15 5.54 10.26 25.96
C PHE A 15 4.83 8.91 25.89
N HIS A 16 5.06 8.14 24.82
CA HIS A 16 4.47 6.82 24.62
C HIS A 16 5.52 5.83 24.12
N THR A 17 5.78 4.78 24.91
CA THR A 17 6.62 3.64 24.49
C THR A 17 5.85 2.62 23.65
N ASP A 18 4.51 2.67 23.68
CA ASP A 18 3.59 1.76 22.98
C ASP A 18 3.74 1.75 21.44
N PRO A 19 4.03 2.86 20.73
CA PRO A 19 4.19 2.85 19.26
C PRO A 19 5.35 1.97 18.76
N LEU A 20 6.31 1.63 19.63
CA LEU A 20 7.55 0.91 19.30
C LEU A 20 7.46 -0.60 19.54
N VAL A 21 6.29 -1.11 19.92
CA VAL A 21 6.05 -2.55 20.01
C VAL A 21 6.17 -3.15 18.60
N ASN A 22 6.65 -4.39 18.51
CA ASN A 22 6.72 -5.16 17.27
C ASN A 22 5.44 -4.94 16.41
N PRO A 23 5.55 -4.58 15.12
CA PRO A 23 4.40 -4.31 14.25
C PRO A 23 3.32 -5.40 14.21
N LEU A 24 3.67 -6.66 14.47
CA LEU A 24 2.70 -7.74 14.62
C LEU A 24 1.71 -7.50 15.78
N CYS A 25 2.06 -6.68 16.75
CA CYS A 25 1.26 -6.34 17.92
C CYS A 25 0.52 -5.01 17.78
N TRP A 26 0.65 -4.32 16.64
CA TRP A 26 -0.06 -3.06 16.44
C TRP A 26 -1.58 -3.27 16.47
N THR A 27 -2.26 -2.34 17.13
CA THR A 27 -3.72 -2.30 17.32
C THR A 27 -4.25 -0.98 16.74
N SER A 28 -5.57 -0.84 16.59
CA SER A 28 -6.17 0.40 16.08
C SER A 28 -5.72 1.62 16.89
N ARG A 29 -5.55 1.47 18.20
CA ARG A 29 -5.04 2.52 19.09
C ARG A 29 -3.67 3.06 18.66
N HIS A 30 -2.79 2.19 18.14
CA HIS A 30 -1.48 2.62 17.63
C HIS A 30 -1.63 3.51 16.40
N LEU A 31 -2.61 3.22 15.54
CA LEU A 31 -2.91 4.04 14.36
C LEU A 31 -3.58 5.36 14.75
N ASP A 32 -4.47 5.33 15.73
CA ASP A 32 -5.14 6.53 16.26
C ASP A 32 -4.12 7.55 16.81
N PHE A 33 -3.04 7.07 17.46
CA PHE A 33 -1.97 7.94 17.96
C PHE A 33 -1.23 8.71 16.88
N VAL A 34 -1.13 8.13 15.68
CA VAL A 34 -0.41 8.72 14.55
C VAL A 34 -1.35 9.33 13.51
N GLY A 35 -2.67 9.21 13.69
CA GLY A 35 -3.67 9.71 12.75
C GLY A 35 -3.85 8.86 11.49
N CYS A 36 -3.29 7.64 11.45
CA CYS A 36 -3.48 6.73 10.33
C CYS A 36 -4.87 6.09 10.38
N ARG A 37 -5.55 6.00 9.23
CA ARG A 37 -6.93 5.47 9.15
C ARG A 37 -7.16 4.64 7.90
N PHE A 38 -8.13 3.73 7.97
CA PHE A 38 -8.60 2.97 6.81
C PHE A 38 -9.83 3.62 6.18
N GLY A 39 -9.76 3.90 4.88
CA GLY A 39 -10.85 4.39 4.05
C GLY A 39 -11.40 3.30 3.11
N HIS A 40 -12.68 3.41 2.75
CA HIS A 40 -13.26 2.60 1.69
C HIS A 40 -13.30 3.42 0.40
N ALA A 41 -12.80 2.88 -0.69
CA ALA A 41 -13.06 3.46 -2.00
C ALA A 41 -14.40 2.86 -2.49
N ASP A 42 -15.41 3.71 -2.68
CA ASP A 42 -16.71 3.24 -3.16
C ASP A 42 -16.57 2.63 -4.57
N PRO A 43 -17.22 1.48 -4.83
CA PRO A 43 -17.22 0.85 -6.16
C PRO A 43 -18.04 1.62 -7.20
N ALA A 44 -18.61 2.78 -6.86
CA ALA A 44 -19.66 3.45 -7.61
C ALA A 44 -19.21 4.09 -8.95
N ASN A 45 -17.94 4.04 -9.31
CA ASN A 45 -17.46 4.53 -10.62
C ASN A 45 -16.80 3.45 -11.50
N THR A 46 -16.85 2.17 -11.10
CA THR A 46 -16.32 1.06 -11.91
C THR A 46 -17.39 0.44 -12.83
N GLU A 47 -18.33 1.24 -13.33
CA GLU A 47 -19.10 0.93 -14.54
C GLU A 47 -18.53 1.72 -15.73
N SER A 48 -17.23 1.62 -15.97
CA SER A 48 -16.60 2.21 -17.16
C SER A 48 -16.09 1.11 -18.09
N ARG A 49 -17.01 0.69 -18.97
CA ARG A 49 -16.79 0.54 -20.42
C ARG A 49 -15.42 -0.04 -20.79
N SER A 50 -15.36 -1.36 -20.85
CA SER A 50 -14.28 -2.08 -21.53
C SER A 50 -14.25 -1.69 -23.01
N THR A 51 -13.37 -0.78 -23.40
CA THR A 51 -12.90 -0.72 -24.79
C THR A 51 -11.95 -1.88 -25.01
N PRO A 52 -12.16 -2.73 -26.03
CA PRO A 52 -11.24 -3.81 -26.34
C PRO A 52 -9.92 -3.20 -26.83
N CYS A 53 -8.89 -3.22 -26.01
CA CYS A 53 -7.53 -3.09 -26.52
C CYS A 53 -7.13 -4.47 -27.04
N ASP A 54 -7.01 -4.60 -28.36
CA ASP A 54 -6.48 -5.76 -29.09
C ASP A 54 -4.96 -5.96 -28.83
N SER A 55 -4.59 -6.03 -27.55
CA SER A 55 -3.31 -6.58 -27.13
C SER A 55 -3.53 -8.08 -27.05
N LYS A 56 -2.76 -8.88 -27.80
CA LYS A 56 -2.75 -10.35 -27.68
C LYS A 56 -2.41 -10.73 -26.23
N SER A 57 -3.42 -10.79 -25.36
CA SER A 57 -3.22 -11.13 -23.95
C SER A 57 -2.90 -12.60 -23.90
N ASN A 58 -1.76 -12.94 -23.29
CA ASN A 58 -1.53 -14.29 -22.81
C ASN A 58 -2.64 -14.58 -21.81
N LYS A 59 -3.70 -15.25 -22.26
CA LYS A 59 -4.87 -15.56 -21.44
C LYS A 59 -4.39 -16.30 -20.20
N SER A 60 -4.42 -15.61 -19.07
CA SER A 60 -4.29 -16.25 -17.76
C SER A 60 -5.32 -17.39 -17.70
N SER A 61 -4.89 -18.56 -17.23
CA SER A 61 -5.80 -19.70 -17.15
C SER A 61 -6.89 -19.40 -16.11
N PRO A 62 -8.18 -19.58 -16.42
CA PRO A 62 -9.25 -19.45 -15.43
C PRO A 62 -9.01 -20.34 -14.20
N ARG A 63 -8.29 -21.45 -14.40
CA ARG A 63 -7.85 -22.37 -13.35
C ARG A 63 -6.91 -21.71 -12.33
N ASP A 64 -6.03 -20.80 -12.75
CA ASP A 64 -5.15 -20.09 -11.82
C ASP A 64 -5.96 -19.18 -10.89
N ALA A 65 -6.95 -18.47 -11.42
CA ALA A 65 -7.84 -17.62 -10.61
C ALA A 65 -8.69 -18.45 -9.64
N GLU A 66 -9.22 -19.59 -10.10
CA GLU A 66 -9.96 -20.52 -9.24
C GLU A 66 -9.09 -21.08 -8.11
N LEU A 67 -7.87 -21.51 -8.42
CA LEU A 67 -6.95 -22.05 -7.42
C LEU A 67 -6.44 -20.97 -6.46
N LEU A 68 -6.24 -19.74 -6.93
CA LEU A 68 -5.96 -18.59 -6.08
C LEU A 68 -7.11 -18.32 -5.09
N ALA A 69 -8.36 -18.44 -5.54
CA ALA A 69 -9.54 -18.24 -4.69
C ALA A 69 -9.69 -19.36 -3.64
N THR A 70 -9.59 -20.61 -4.08
CA THR A 70 -10.07 -21.77 -3.32
C THR A 70 -9.00 -22.53 -2.53
N ASN A 71 -7.73 -22.46 -2.95
CA ASN A 71 -6.68 -23.30 -2.35
C ASN A 71 -6.33 -22.82 -0.93
N PRO A 72 -6.27 -23.70 0.08
CA PRO A 72 -5.98 -23.29 1.45
C PRO A 72 -4.50 -22.95 1.71
N PHE A 73 -3.60 -23.36 0.83
CA PHE A 73 -2.16 -23.25 1.06
C PHE A 73 -1.59 -21.94 0.51
N PRO A 74 -0.96 -21.09 1.36
CA PRO A 74 -0.41 -19.80 0.96
C PRO A 74 0.57 -19.88 -0.20
N ILE A 75 1.42 -20.92 -0.19
CA ILE A 75 2.44 -21.14 -1.22
C ILE A 75 1.80 -21.39 -2.59
N ILE A 76 0.69 -22.13 -2.64
CA ILE A 76 -0.02 -22.42 -3.89
C ILE A 76 -0.75 -21.17 -4.39
N LYS A 77 -1.45 -20.45 -3.50
CA LYS A 77 -2.05 -19.14 -3.85
C LYS A 77 -1.00 -18.19 -4.44
N HIS A 78 0.18 -18.10 -3.83
CA HIS A 78 1.25 -17.24 -4.33
C HIS A 78 1.74 -17.64 -5.73
N CYS A 79 1.89 -18.95 -6.01
CA CYS A 79 2.27 -19.42 -7.35
C CYS A 79 1.23 -19.01 -8.40
N HIS A 80 -0.07 -19.22 -8.14
CA HIS A 80 -1.12 -18.86 -9.10
C HIS A 80 -1.24 -17.34 -9.28
N LEU A 81 -1.08 -16.54 -8.22
CA LEU A 81 -1.02 -15.09 -8.36
C LEU A 81 0.17 -14.63 -9.21
N THR A 82 1.33 -15.29 -9.08
CA THR A 82 2.49 -15.03 -9.94
C THR A 82 2.17 -15.30 -11.41
N ASN A 83 1.52 -16.43 -11.70
CA ASN A 83 1.11 -16.78 -13.07
C ASN A 83 0.12 -15.75 -13.64
N ILE A 84 -0.85 -15.31 -12.84
CA ILE A 84 -1.86 -14.32 -13.24
C ILE A 84 -1.22 -12.98 -13.58
N LEU A 85 -0.30 -12.49 -12.74
CA LEU A 85 0.34 -11.19 -12.95
C LEU A 85 1.39 -11.20 -14.06
N LEU A 86 1.73 -12.38 -14.62
CA LEU A 86 2.86 -12.61 -15.53
C LEU A 86 4.15 -11.94 -15.02
N ALA A 87 4.24 -11.74 -13.71
CA ALA A 87 5.29 -10.99 -13.08
C ALA A 87 6.47 -11.93 -12.90
N THR A 88 7.68 -11.43 -13.14
CA THR A 88 8.85 -12.05 -12.53
C THR A 88 8.76 -11.74 -11.03
N SER A 89 8.06 -12.60 -10.29
CA SER A 89 8.37 -12.74 -8.89
C SER A 89 9.73 -13.43 -8.85
N LEU A 90 10.79 -12.62 -8.89
CA LEU A 90 11.91 -12.98 -8.04
C LEU A 90 11.24 -13.15 -6.69
N ARG A 91 11.28 -14.37 -6.16
CA ARG A 91 10.73 -14.78 -4.86
C ARG A 91 11.51 -14.05 -3.74
N SER A 92 11.66 -12.73 -3.88
CA SER A 92 12.33 -11.84 -2.99
C SER A 92 11.38 -11.72 -1.82
N LYS A 93 11.79 -12.33 -0.70
CA LYS A 93 11.24 -12.01 0.61
C LYS A 93 11.07 -10.50 0.68
N GLY A 94 9.87 -10.05 1.07
CA GLY A 94 9.56 -8.64 1.18
C GLY A 94 10.57 -7.88 2.02
N SER A 95 10.62 -6.56 1.84
CA SER A 95 11.58 -5.72 2.53
C SER A 95 11.34 -5.74 4.03
N GLN A 96 12.43 -5.60 4.79
CA GLN A 96 12.31 -5.24 6.21
C GLN A 96 11.66 -3.85 6.33
N PHE A 97 10.92 -3.68 7.42
CA PHE A 97 10.47 -2.38 7.88
C PHE A 97 11.55 -1.76 8.75
N PHE A 98 11.95 -0.55 8.40
CA PHE A 98 12.98 0.22 9.12
C PHE A 98 12.32 1.32 9.94
N PHE A 99 12.87 1.54 11.14
CA PHE A 99 12.49 2.66 12.00
C PHE A 99 13.73 3.08 12.80
N ALA A 100 13.99 4.38 12.90
CA ALA A 100 15.22 4.94 13.45
C ALA A 100 16.48 4.31 12.81
N ASP A 101 16.45 4.16 11.47
CA ASP A 101 17.48 3.51 10.64
C ASP A 101 17.83 2.05 11.05
N ARG A 102 16.95 1.39 11.79
CA ARG A 102 17.13 0.00 12.23
C ARG A 102 16.03 -0.89 11.66
N PRO A 103 16.34 -2.13 11.24
CA PRO A 103 15.31 -3.08 10.87
C PRO A 103 14.56 -3.53 12.14
N VAL A 104 13.30 -3.11 12.27
CA VAL A 104 12.46 -3.44 13.45
C VAL A 104 11.57 -4.65 13.18
N HIS A 105 11.24 -4.89 11.92
CA HIS A 105 10.41 -6.04 11.55
C HIS A 105 10.78 -6.62 10.19
N ARG A 106 10.67 -7.94 10.07
CA ARG A 106 10.84 -8.67 8.81
C ARG A 106 9.53 -9.35 8.41
N PRO A 107 8.64 -8.62 7.74
CA PRO A 107 7.36 -9.18 7.34
C PRO A 107 7.48 -10.31 6.30
N GLN A 108 6.62 -11.32 6.43
CA GLN A 108 6.50 -12.41 5.46
C GLN A 108 5.50 -12.05 4.35
N TYR A 109 5.98 -11.27 3.38
CA TYR A 109 5.23 -10.96 2.16
C TYR A 109 6.13 -11.15 0.94
N SER A 110 5.53 -11.28 -0.24
CA SER A 110 6.25 -11.29 -1.51
C SER A 110 6.05 -9.96 -2.22
N VAL A 111 6.99 -9.58 -3.06
CA VAL A 111 6.89 -8.37 -3.88
C VAL A 111 6.92 -8.77 -5.35
N PHE A 112 6.00 -8.21 -6.13
CA PHE A 112 5.95 -8.35 -7.57
C PHE A 112 6.52 -7.14 -8.27
N TYR A 113 7.32 -7.41 -9.32
CA TYR A 113 7.83 -6.42 -10.25
C TYR A 113 7.20 -6.67 -11.61
N ARG A 114 6.80 -5.61 -12.30
CA ARG A 114 6.46 -5.73 -13.71
C ARG A 114 7.75 -5.84 -14.53
N HIS A 115 7.84 -6.87 -15.38
CA HIS A 115 9.02 -7.12 -16.22
C HIS A 115 8.79 -6.58 -17.65
N GLY A 116 9.75 -5.81 -18.19
CA GLY A 116 9.81 -5.27 -19.57
C GLY A 116 9.10 -3.91 -19.76
N HIS A 117 9.63 -2.90 -20.46
CA HIS A 117 10.54 -2.87 -21.61
C HIS A 117 11.71 -1.86 -21.47
N SER A 118 12.78 -2.13 -22.22
CA SER A 118 14.03 -1.38 -22.35
C SER A 118 13.89 -0.04 -23.07
N ASP A 119 12.95 0.81 -22.67
CA ASP A 119 12.83 2.17 -23.21
C ASP A 119 13.08 3.22 -22.11
N PRO A 120 14.23 3.92 -22.15
CA PRO A 120 14.63 4.88 -21.14
C PRO A 120 13.71 6.11 -20.98
N GLN A 121 12.73 6.33 -21.87
CA GLN A 121 11.78 7.45 -21.74
C GLN A 121 10.44 7.11 -21.07
N VAL A 122 10.18 5.85 -20.71
CA VAL A 122 8.91 5.41 -20.08
C VAL A 122 8.98 5.38 -18.54
N TYR A 123 10.09 5.82 -17.95
CA TYR A 123 10.27 5.85 -16.49
C TYR A 123 9.34 6.80 -15.74
N SER A 124 8.64 7.72 -16.43
CA SER A 124 7.67 8.62 -15.81
C SER A 124 6.34 7.95 -15.44
N ASN A 125 6.04 6.74 -15.94
CA ASN A 125 4.75 6.05 -15.76
C ASN A 125 4.88 4.55 -15.42
N SER A 126 5.93 4.14 -14.70
CA SER A 126 6.12 2.73 -14.32
C SER A 126 5.06 2.27 -13.29
N PRO A 127 4.28 1.19 -13.54
CA PRO A 127 3.36 0.66 -12.54
C PRO A 127 4.13 0.08 -11.34
N PRO A 128 3.68 0.36 -10.11
CA PRO A 128 4.46 0.29 -8.89
C PRO A 128 4.66 -1.13 -8.36
N LEU A 129 5.65 -1.24 -7.48
CA LEU A 129 5.92 -2.39 -6.63
C LEU A 129 4.65 -2.85 -5.89
N VAL A 130 4.17 -4.08 -6.15
CA VAL A 130 2.97 -4.64 -5.50
C VAL A 130 3.35 -5.74 -4.51
N GLY A 131 3.00 -5.56 -3.24
CA GLY A 131 3.14 -6.60 -2.22
C GLY A 131 2.03 -7.65 -2.31
N ASN A 132 2.31 -8.86 -1.88
CA ASN A 132 1.32 -9.91 -1.66
C ASN A 132 1.52 -10.58 -0.31
N LEU A 133 0.43 -10.65 0.45
CA LEU A 133 0.35 -11.22 1.78
C LEU A 133 -0.76 -12.26 1.84
N HIS A 134 -0.46 -13.39 2.48
CA HIS A 134 -1.49 -14.31 2.93
C HIS A 134 -1.75 -14.08 4.42
N TYR A 135 -2.94 -13.58 4.77
CA TYR A 135 -3.25 -13.08 6.11
C TYR A 135 -3.15 -14.16 7.20
N THR A 136 -3.36 -15.45 6.88
CA THR A 136 -3.17 -16.51 7.88
C THR A 136 -1.73 -16.62 8.38
N SER A 137 -0.74 -16.18 7.59
CA SER A 137 0.65 -16.12 8.03
C SER A 137 0.81 -15.11 9.16
N VAL A 138 0.09 -13.97 9.12
CA VAL A 138 0.08 -12.97 10.20
C VAL A 138 -0.49 -13.55 11.50
N VAL A 139 -1.61 -14.28 11.39
CA VAL A 139 -2.22 -14.96 12.55
C VAL A 139 -1.25 -15.99 13.14
N GLY A 140 -0.56 -16.76 12.29
CA GLY A 140 0.45 -17.74 12.73
C GLY A 140 1.69 -17.09 13.34
N ASP A 141 2.19 -16.00 12.77
CA ASP A 141 3.33 -15.23 13.28
C ASP A 141 3.03 -14.65 14.67
N ARG A 142 1.83 -14.07 14.85
CA ARG A 142 1.36 -13.60 16.16
C ARG A 142 1.28 -14.75 17.17
N GLY A 143 0.74 -15.90 16.77
CA GLY A 143 0.66 -17.08 17.63
C GLY A 143 2.05 -17.53 18.12
N ARG A 144 3.01 -17.62 17.20
CA ARG A 144 4.41 -17.97 17.52
C ARG A 144 5.09 -16.95 18.44
N GLN A 145 4.81 -15.66 18.27
CA GLN A 145 5.41 -14.61 19.10
C GLN A 145 5.06 -14.76 20.59
N PHE A 146 3.91 -15.34 20.89
CA PHE A 146 3.42 -15.55 22.25
C PHE A 146 3.30 -17.03 22.61
N GLU A 147 3.97 -17.90 21.86
CA GLU A 147 3.94 -19.34 22.11
C GLU A 147 4.49 -19.63 23.51
N PRO A 148 3.71 -20.31 24.36
CA PRO A 148 4.15 -20.57 25.71
C PRO A 148 5.28 -21.59 25.70
N PHE A 149 6.34 -21.31 26.45
CA PHE A 149 7.36 -22.32 26.71
C PHE A 149 6.71 -23.51 27.44
N PRO A 150 7.07 -24.76 27.06
CA PRO A 150 6.70 -25.94 27.83
C PRO A 150 7.10 -25.78 29.28
N ASP A 151 6.39 -26.45 30.20
CA ASP A 151 6.86 -26.49 31.58
C ASP A 151 8.21 -27.24 31.69
N PRO A 152 8.94 -27.15 32.82
CA PRO A 152 10.24 -27.80 32.97
C PRO A 152 10.24 -29.32 32.77
N HIS A 153 9.07 -29.97 32.83
CA HIS A 153 8.87 -31.40 32.62
C HIS A 153 8.34 -31.74 31.22
N GLY A 154 8.24 -30.75 30.33
CA GLY A 154 7.69 -30.92 28.97
C GLY A 154 6.17 -31.00 28.90
N GLY A 155 5.48 -30.73 30.01
CA GLY A 155 4.03 -30.67 30.08
C GLY A 155 3.44 -29.38 29.51
N LEU A 156 2.11 -29.39 29.34
CA LEU A 156 1.37 -28.28 28.76
C LEU A 156 1.30 -27.10 29.73
N ASN A 157 1.82 -25.95 29.30
CA ASN A 157 1.75 -24.71 30.06
C ASN A 157 0.39 -24.00 29.88
N PHE A 158 -0.63 -24.45 30.61
CA PHE A 158 -1.99 -23.91 30.54
C PHE A 158 -2.07 -22.41 30.86
N LEU A 159 -1.26 -21.91 31.80
CA LEU A 159 -1.21 -20.48 32.13
C LEU A 159 -0.65 -19.67 30.96
N GLY A 160 0.43 -20.16 30.34
CA GLY A 160 0.98 -19.60 29.12
C GLY A 160 -0.04 -19.56 27.98
N SER A 161 -0.78 -20.65 27.76
CA SER A 161 -1.86 -20.70 26.76
C SER A 161 -2.98 -19.68 27.03
N ARG A 162 -3.33 -19.43 28.31
CA ARG A 162 -4.30 -18.39 28.68
C ARG A 162 -3.76 -16.98 28.41
N ILE A 163 -2.48 -16.74 28.67
CA ILE A 163 -1.83 -15.44 28.37
C ILE A 163 -1.79 -15.22 26.86
N LEU A 164 -1.37 -16.22 26.08
CA LEU A 164 -1.40 -16.22 24.61
C LEU A 164 -2.80 -15.87 24.11
N THR A 165 -3.84 -16.54 24.60
CA THR A 165 -5.24 -16.30 24.21
C THR A 165 -5.65 -14.84 24.46
N LYS A 166 -5.31 -14.31 25.65
CA LYS A 166 -5.60 -12.90 25.98
C LYS A 166 -4.86 -11.93 25.07
N ARG A 167 -3.57 -12.16 24.79
CA ARG A 167 -2.77 -11.30 23.90
C ARG A 167 -3.27 -11.35 22.46
N MET A 168 -3.59 -12.54 21.95
CA MET A 168 -4.18 -12.72 20.63
C MET A 168 -5.50 -11.95 20.50
N ALA A 169 -6.37 -12.00 21.51
CA ALA A 169 -7.62 -11.24 21.52
C ALA A 169 -7.42 -9.72 21.54
N GLN A 170 -6.32 -9.23 22.16
CA GLN A 170 -6.00 -7.80 22.20
C GLN A 170 -5.46 -7.25 20.88
N ILE A 171 -4.67 -8.05 20.16
CA ILE A 171 -3.99 -7.61 18.93
C ILE A 171 -4.72 -7.99 17.65
N THR A 172 -5.65 -8.95 17.71
CA THR A 172 -6.44 -9.34 16.54
C THR A 172 -7.55 -8.32 16.34
N PRO A 173 -7.61 -7.64 15.20
CA PRO A 173 -8.69 -6.70 14.92
C PRO A 173 -10.03 -7.43 14.79
N GLN A 174 -11.11 -6.75 15.15
CA GLN A 174 -12.47 -7.26 14.92
C GLN A 174 -12.74 -7.48 13.43
N GLU A 175 -12.33 -6.51 12.60
CA GLU A 175 -12.32 -6.63 11.15
C GLU A 175 -10.90 -6.84 10.65
N TRP A 176 -10.60 -8.06 10.19
CA TRP A 176 -9.27 -8.45 9.73
C TRP A 176 -8.75 -7.65 8.53
N THR A 177 -9.64 -7.07 7.72
CA THR A 177 -9.22 -6.26 6.57
C THR A 177 -8.72 -4.88 6.98
N ARG A 178 -8.93 -4.48 8.23
CA ARG A 178 -8.44 -3.23 8.83
C ARG A 178 -7.32 -3.52 9.84
N ASP A 179 -6.56 -4.59 9.60
CA ASP A 179 -5.45 -4.95 10.47
C ASP A 179 -4.35 -3.90 10.42
N PRO A 180 -3.97 -3.27 11.54
CA PRO A 180 -2.90 -2.28 11.60
C PRO A 180 -1.56 -2.77 11.05
N TYR A 181 -1.33 -4.08 11.05
CA TYR A 181 -0.15 -4.68 10.47
C TYR A 181 0.01 -4.35 8.98
N PHE A 182 -1.08 -4.11 8.24
CA PHE A 182 -1.00 -3.71 6.83
C PHE A 182 -0.31 -2.38 6.63
N VAL A 183 -0.41 -1.46 7.59
CA VAL A 183 0.30 -0.17 7.55
C VAL A 183 1.81 -0.40 7.55
N CYS A 184 2.31 -1.31 8.41
CA CYS A 184 3.73 -1.67 8.44
C CYS A 184 4.22 -2.21 7.09
N LEU A 185 3.41 -3.07 6.44
CA LEU A 185 3.75 -3.64 5.15
C LEU A 185 3.81 -2.58 4.04
N LEU A 186 2.84 -1.67 4.02
CA LEU A 186 2.80 -0.58 3.06
C LEU A 186 3.97 0.39 3.27
N LEU A 187 4.32 0.72 4.52
CA LEU A 187 5.52 1.50 4.83
C LEU A 187 6.82 0.80 4.39
N ALA A 188 6.94 -0.52 4.63
CA ALA A 188 8.09 -1.29 4.18
C ALA A 188 8.22 -1.33 2.65
N ILE A 189 7.08 -1.35 1.93
CA ILE A 189 7.01 -1.24 0.48
C ILE A 189 7.49 0.14 0.02
N ALA A 190 7.01 1.24 0.62
CA ALA A 190 7.47 2.59 0.31
C ALA A 190 8.98 2.77 0.55
N GLN A 191 9.50 2.30 1.68
CA GLN A 191 10.96 2.31 1.96
C GLN A 191 11.76 1.52 0.93
N LEU A 192 11.21 0.42 0.40
CA LEU A 192 11.84 -0.34 -0.67
C LEU A 192 11.81 0.44 -1.99
N GLN A 193 10.72 1.13 -2.31
CA GLN A 193 10.61 1.99 -3.48
C GLN A 193 11.61 3.14 -3.41
N GLU A 194 11.69 3.85 -2.29
CA GLU A 194 12.64 4.94 -2.03
C GLU A 194 14.09 4.51 -2.32
N ARG A 195 14.54 3.40 -1.73
CA ARG A 195 15.91 2.88 -1.92
C ARG A 195 16.21 2.44 -3.35
N ARG A 196 15.21 1.99 -4.10
CA ARG A 196 15.39 1.46 -5.45
C ARG A 196 15.31 2.51 -6.53
N LEU A 197 14.45 3.51 -6.35
CA LEU A 197 14.17 4.50 -7.36
C LEU A 197 15.33 5.49 -7.50
N GLY A 198 16.06 5.79 -6.41
CA GLY A 198 17.21 6.72 -6.45
C GLY A 198 16.86 8.08 -7.06
N LEU A 199 15.57 8.39 -7.16
CA LEU A 199 15.03 9.61 -7.76
C LEU A 199 15.35 10.76 -6.82
N SER A 200 15.79 11.89 -7.39
CA SER A 200 16.25 13.02 -6.58
C SER A 200 15.13 13.67 -5.76
N GLU A 201 13.85 13.57 -6.15
CA GLU A 201 12.74 14.30 -5.49
C GLU A 201 11.33 13.70 -5.68
N PRO A 202 11.05 12.39 -5.48
CA PRO A 202 9.65 11.98 -5.34
C PRO A 202 9.10 12.61 -4.05
N SER A 203 7.98 13.33 -4.13
CA SER A 203 7.27 13.81 -2.93
C SER A 203 6.47 12.69 -2.27
N THR A 204 6.04 11.68 -3.05
CA THR A 204 5.21 10.57 -2.58
C THR A 204 5.51 9.24 -3.26
N TYR A 205 5.28 8.16 -2.53
CA TYR A 205 5.42 6.77 -2.92
C TYR A 205 4.08 6.06 -2.81
N THR A 206 3.63 5.43 -3.90
CA THR A 206 2.38 4.65 -3.88
C THR A 206 2.67 3.19 -3.55
N SER A 207 2.24 2.76 -2.38
CA SER A 207 2.38 1.37 -1.91
C SER A 207 1.09 0.60 -2.13
N ARG A 208 1.19 -0.58 -2.75
CA ARG A 208 0.07 -1.50 -3.01
C ARG A 208 0.31 -2.84 -2.35
N LEU A 209 -0.71 -3.40 -1.71
CA LEU A 209 -0.66 -4.70 -1.06
C LEU A 209 -1.91 -5.51 -1.43
N LEU A 210 -1.71 -6.63 -2.10
CA LEU A 210 -2.72 -7.65 -2.30
C LEU A 210 -2.77 -8.59 -1.11
N VAL A 211 -3.95 -8.80 -0.54
CA VAL A 211 -4.16 -9.65 0.63
C VAL A 211 -5.17 -10.75 0.33
N THR A 212 -4.78 -11.98 0.62
CA THR A 212 -5.65 -13.16 0.56
C THR A 212 -5.79 -13.79 1.94
N ARG A 213 -6.91 -14.48 2.18
CA ARG A 213 -7.15 -15.24 3.41
C ARG A 213 -7.67 -16.64 3.05
N ILE A 214 -7.46 -17.61 3.94
CA ILE A 214 -7.92 -19.00 3.73
C ILE A 214 -9.45 -19.12 3.68
N SER A 215 -10.13 -18.34 4.51
CA SER A 215 -11.59 -18.36 4.65
C SER A 215 -12.29 -17.46 3.64
N ASP A 216 -11.57 -16.54 3.00
CA ASP A 216 -12.12 -15.66 1.98
C ASP A 216 -11.84 -16.26 0.60
N ARG A 217 -12.90 -16.77 -0.02
CA ARG A 217 -12.89 -17.37 -1.35
C ARG A 217 -13.63 -16.50 -2.37
N GLU A 218 -14.16 -15.37 -1.93
CA GLU A 218 -14.97 -14.48 -2.76
C GLU A 218 -14.13 -13.33 -3.29
N TYR A 219 -13.25 -12.77 -2.47
CA TYR A 219 -12.49 -11.57 -2.81
C TYR A 219 -10.98 -11.72 -2.56
N ILE A 220 -10.20 -11.08 -3.44
CA ILE A 220 -8.87 -10.59 -3.08
C ILE A 220 -9.01 -9.13 -2.63
N HIS A 221 -8.26 -8.75 -1.60
CA HIS A 221 -8.31 -7.38 -1.06
C HIS A 221 -7.09 -6.62 -1.55
N LEU A 222 -7.30 -5.40 -2.05
CA LEU A 222 -6.23 -4.48 -2.41
C LEU A 222 -6.22 -3.36 -1.37
N HIS A 223 -5.07 -3.20 -0.71
CA HIS A 223 -4.77 -2.09 0.17
C HIS A 223 -3.77 -1.16 -0.50
N GLU A 224 -4.06 0.13 -0.44
CA GLU A 224 -3.26 1.13 -1.11
C GLU A 224 -3.03 2.34 -0.22
N ALA A 225 -1.84 2.92 -0.28
CA ALA A 225 -1.49 4.12 0.44
C ALA A 225 -0.49 4.98 -0.34
N LYS A 226 -0.68 6.29 -0.31
CA LYS A 226 0.35 7.27 -0.68
C LYS A 226 1.15 7.64 0.56
N ILE A 227 2.45 7.41 0.51
CA ILE A 227 3.37 7.63 1.62
C ILE A 227 4.35 8.71 1.20
N THR A 228 4.41 9.81 1.95
CA THR A 228 5.25 10.95 1.59
C THR A 228 6.71 10.72 1.97
N THR A 229 7.63 11.44 1.33
CA THR A 229 9.05 11.39 1.67
C THR A 229 9.31 11.94 3.06
N GLU A 230 8.59 12.99 3.49
CA GLU A 230 8.69 13.55 4.84
C GLU A 230 8.33 12.50 5.90
N LEU A 231 7.35 11.62 5.62
CA LEU A 231 7.02 10.51 6.53
C LEU A 231 8.13 9.47 6.58
N LEU A 232 8.72 9.10 5.44
CA LEU A 232 9.83 8.15 5.41
C LEU A 232 11.07 8.70 6.13
N GLU A 233 11.36 9.98 5.96
CA GLU A 233 12.44 10.69 6.67
C GLU A 233 12.15 10.74 8.18
N ALA A 234 10.92 11.09 8.58
CA ALA A 234 10.52 11.07 9.98
C ALA A 234 10.65 9.66 10.60
N LEU A 235 10.34 8.60 9.86
CA LEU A 235 10.55 7.22 10.32
C LEU A 235 12.03 6.84 10.38
N ARG A 236 12.87 7.39 9.49
CA ARG A 236 14.32 7.14 9.46
C ARG A 236 15.04 7.83 10.61
N ASP A 237 14.71 9.09 10.89
CA ASP A 237 15.22 9.86 12.02
C ASP A 237 14.08 10.50 12.83
N PRO A 238 13.43 9.71 13.69
CA PRO A 238 12.29 10.21 14.45
C PRO A 238 12.69 11.15 15.59
N ALA A 239 13.98 11.25 15.91
CA ALA A 239 14.48 12.19 16.91
C ALA A 239 14.51 13.64 16.40
N SER A 240 14.71 13.83 15.09
CA SER A 240 14.67 15.14 14.42
C SER A 240 13.29 15.53 13.90
N ALA A 241 12.34 14.59 13.83
CA ALA A 241 10.93 14.80 13.45
C ALA A 241 10.14 15.66 14.47
N THR A 242 10.46 16.95 14.51
CA THR A 242 9.88 17.96 15.42
C THR A 242 8.60 18.59 14.89
N THR A 243 8.34 18.47 13.59
CA THR A 243 7.09 18.87 12.96
C THR A 243 6.13 17.68 12.92
N TYR A 244 4.83 17.98 12.89
CA TYR A 244 3.85 16.95 12.59
C TYR A 244 4.02 16.48 11.15
N THR A 245 3.95 15.16 10.96
CA THR A 245 3.93 14.54 9.64
C THR A 245 2.65 13.76 9.48
N GLU A 246 1.94 14.00 8.38
CA GLU A 246 0.68 13.32 8.11
C GLU A 246 0.91 11.83 7.82
N TRP A 247 0.16 10.98 8.51
CA TRP A 247 0.16 9.55 8.26
C TRP A 247 -0.87 9.18 7.18
N PRO A 248 -0.60 8.13 6.38
CA PRO A 248 -1.42 7.83 5.22
C PRO A 248 -2.82 7.37 5.60
N VAL A 249 -3.77 7.68 4.72
CA VAL A 249 -5.05 6.96 4.63
C VAL A 249 -4.82 5.68 3.83
N ILE A 250 -5.20 4.55 4.40
CA ILE A 250 -5.13 3.24 3.74
C ILE A 250 -6.46 2.99 3.03
N TRP A 251 -6.44 3.02 1.70
CA TRP A 251 -7.61 2.73 0.89
C TRP A 251 -7.75 1.23 0.69
N GLN A 252 -8.95 0.71 0.97
CA GLN A 252 -9.28 -0.69 0.76
C GLN A 252 -10.26 -0.85 -0.40
N ARG A 253 -9.92 -1.75 -1.33
CA ARG A 253 -10.81 -2.27 -2.37
C ARG A 253 -10.93 -3.78 -2.27
N LYS A 254 -12.08 -4.31 -2.70
CA LYS A 254 -12.35 -5.74 -2.78
C LYS A 254 -12.59 -6.08 -4.24
N LEU A 255 -11.84 -7.05 -4.76
CA LEU A 255 -11.99 -7.52 -6.13
C LEU A 255 -12.52 -8.96 -6.11
N PRO A 256 -13.72 -9.23 -6.66
CA PRO A 256 -14.28 -10.57 -6.63
C PRO A 256 -13.49 -11.51 -7.56
N PHE A 257 -13.20 -12.72 -7.09
CA PHE A 257 -12.50 -13.72 -7.91
C PHE A 257 -13.31 -14.17 -9.13
N LYS A 258 -14.63 -14.27 -8.97
CA LYS A 258 -15.54 -14.60 -10.07
C LYS A 258 -15.91 -13.34 -10.86
N PRO A 259 -16.08 -13.44 -12.19
CA PRO A 259 -15.78 -14.60 -13.04
C PRO A 259 -14.26 -14.86 -13.16
N TYR A 260 -13.86 -16.14 -13.14
CA TYR A 260 -12.44 -16.53 -13.10
C TYR A 260 -11.70 -16.28 -14.42
N ASP A 261 -12.41 -16.38 -15.54
CA ASP A 261 -11.91 -16.14 -16.89
C ASP A 261 -11.51 -14.68 -17.14
N THR A 262 -12.17 -13.74 -16.47
CA THR A 262 -11.89 -12.30 -16.57
C THR A 262 -11.12 -11.75 -15.37
N PHE A 263 -10.80 -12.60 -14.38
CA PHE A 263 -10.18 -12.15 -13.14
C PHE A 263 -8.82 -11.48 -13.35
N ALA A 264 -7.97 -12.06 -14.21
CA ALA A 264 -6.64 -11.53 -14.47
C ALA A 264 -6.69 -10.11 -15.06
N ASP A 265 -7.54 -9.90 -16.07
CA ASP A 265 -7.70 -8.61 -16.72
C ASP A 265 -8.25 -7.57 -15.73
N ARG A 266 -9.25 -7.94 -14.91
CA ARG A 266 -9.79 -7.06 -13.87
C ARG A 266 -8.77 -6.71 -12.80
N LEU A 267 -7.94 -7.67 -12.38
CA LEU A 267 -6.87 -7.43 -11.41
C LEU A 267 -5.82 -6.47 -11.97
N VAL A 268 -5.37 -6.67 -13.20
CA VAL A 268 -4.42 -5.78 -13.86
C VAL A 268 -5.02 -4.39 -14.06
N ALA A 269 -6.28 -4.31 -14.49
CA ALA A 269 -6.99 -3.04 -14.64
C ALA A 269 -7.08 -2.27 -13.32
N GLU A 270 -7.47 -2.91 -12.21
CA GLU A 270 -7.48 -2.28 -10.89
C GLU A 270 -6.09 -1.79 -10.47
N LEU A 271 -5.05 -2.61 -10.68
CA LEU A 271 -3.66 -2.21 -10.37
C LEU A 271 -3.16 -1.06 -11.24
N VAL A 272 -3.77 -0.77 -12.39
CA VAL A 272 -3.44 0.38 -13.24
C VAL A 272 -4.32 1.59 -12.90
N GLN A 273 -5.64 1.41 -12.75
CA GLN A 273 -6.62 2.47 -12.48
C GLN A 273 -6.46 3.08 -11.08
N ALA A 274 -6.02 2.30 -10.10
CA ALA A 274 -5.63 2.83 -8.79
C ALA A 274 -4.54 3.91 -8.89
N CYS A 275 -3.78 3.96 -10.00
CA CYS A 275 -2.81 5.00 -10.27
C CYS A 275 -3.42 6.32 -10.78
N SER A 276 -4.60 6.29 -11.43
CA SER A 276 -5.23 7.46 -12.08
C SER A 276 -6.35 8.12 -11.27
N LEU A 277 -6.95 7.43 -10.31
CA LEU A 277 -7.98 8.00 -9.41
C LEU A 277 -7.48 9.18 -8.57
N TRP A 278 -6.16 9.41 -8.54
CA TRP A 278 -5.54 10.46 -7.75
C TRP A 278 -4.72 11.46 -8.55
N SER A 279 -4.80 11.43 -9.89
CA SER A 279 -4.29 12.52 -10.73
C SER A 279 -5.31 13.65 -10.90
N HIS A 280 -6.59 13.40 -10.60
CA HIS A 280 -7.65 14.41 -10.73
C HIS A 280 -7.81 15.32 -9.50
N ASP A 281 -7.35 14.90 -8.32
CA ASP A 281 -7.48 15.67 -7.07
C ASP A 281 -6.48 16.86 -6.98
N SER A 282 -5.57 16.98 -7.96
CA SER A 282 -4.58 18.06 -8.02
C SER A 282 -4.91 19.15 -9.05
N SER A 283 -5.99 19.00 -9.83
CA SER A 283 -6.35 19.96 -10.89
C SER A 283 -7.52 20.90 -10.56
N GLU A 284 -8.22 20.73 -9.43
CA GLU A 284 -9.37 21.59 -9.09
C GLU A 284 -9.03 22.86 -8.29
N LEU A 285 -7.74 23.20 -8.09
CA LEU A 285 -7.34 24.41 -7.34
C LEU A 285 -6.70 25.54 -8.15
N LEU A 286 -6.75 25.49 -9.48
CA LEU A 286 -6.33 26.62 -10.33
C LEU A 286 -7.29 26.80 -11.51
N ASP A 287 -8.55 27.15 -11.23
CA ASP A 287 -9.37 27.92 -12.17
C ASP A 287 -10.25 28.89 -11.39
N GLY A 288 -9.62 29.99 -10.98
CA GLY A 288 -10.32 31.21 -10.59
C GLY A 288 -10.32 32.17 -11.78
N GLU A 289 -11.32 32.06 -12.65
CA GLU A 289 -11.65 33.10 -13.61
C GLU A 289 -11.89 34.44 -12.90
N CYS A 290 -11.21 35.49 -13.36
CA CYS A 290 -11.68 36.86 -13.22
C CYS A 290 -11.65 37.53 -14.59
N GLY A 291 -12.77 37.48 -15.31
CA GLY A 291 -13.15 38.55 -16.23
C GLY A 291 -13.54 39.79 -15.41
N THR A 292 -13.49 41.03 -15.89
CA THR A 292 -13.58 41.56 -17.26
C THR A 292 -13.11 43.01 -17.21
N LYS A 293 -12.49 43.54 -18.28
CA LYS A 293 -12.96 44.78 -18.94
C LYS A 293 -12.15 45.12 -20.20
N GLN A 294 -12.91 45.23 -21.29
CA GLN A 294 -12.52 45.87 -22.55
C GLN A 294 -12.15 47.34 -22.34
N SER A 295 -11.11 47.78 -23.05
CA SER A 295 -11.08 49.10 -23.67
C SER A 295 -10.23 49.00 -24.93
N ASN A 296 -10.89 49.05 -26.08
CA ASN A 296 -10.29 49.36 -27.38
C ASN A 296 -9.84 50.82 -27.36
N GLU A 297 -8.61 51.09 -27.79
CA GLU A 297 -8.29 52.29 -28.58
C GLU A 297 -7.30 51.87 -29.69
N ASP A 298 -7.72 52.16 -30.91
CA ASP A 298 -6.98 52.05 -32.17
C ASP A 298 -6.02 53.25 -32.34
N GLU A 299 -5.24 53.18 -33.43
CA GLU A 299 -4.27 54.13 -34.01
C GLU A 299 -2.81 53.88 -33.65
N ASP A 300 -1.84 53.95 -34.55
CA ASP A 300 -1.73 54.06 -36.02
C ASP A 300 -0.22 53.93 -36.30
N GLY A 301 0.18 53.63 -37.54
CA GLY A 301 1.48 54.10 -38.04
C GLY A 301 2.57 53.06 -38.32
N ARG A 302 2.52 52.55 -39.56
CA ARG A 302 3.61 52.59 -40.56
C ARG A 302 4.92 51.79 -40.39
N GLU A 303 5.06 50.88 -41.36
CA GLU A 303 6.14 50.78 -42.36
C GLU A 303 7.61 50.54 -41.94
N SER A 304 8.08 49.41 -42.48
CA SER A 304 9.22 49.28 -43.41
C SER A 304 10.57 48.74 -42.90
N LYS A 305 10.94 47.60 -43.52
CA LYS A 305 12.25 47.17 -44.05
C LYS A 305 13.51 47.67 -43.31
N ILE A 306 14.44 46.75 -43.02
CA ILE A 306 15.69 46.57 -43.79
C ILE A 306 16.58 45.46 -43.17
N ARG A 307 17.27 44.78 -44.08
CA ARG A 307 18.33 43.77 -44.03
C ARG A 307 19.63 44.16 -43.29
N ARG A 308 20.38 43.09 -42.94
CA ARG A 308 21.85 42.94 -42.74
C ARG A 308 22.38 43.53 -41.43
N LYS A 309 23.27 42.85 -40.70
CA LYS A 309 24.42 42.03 -41.12
C LYS A 309 24.57 40.78 -40.27
#